data_AF-A0A2T5GL79-F1
#
_entry.id   AF-A0A2T5GL79-F1
#
_cell.length_a   1.000
_cell.length_b   1.000
_cell.length_c   1.000
_cell.angle_alpha   90.00
_cell.angle_beta   90.00
_cell.angle_gamma   90.00
#
_symmetry.space_group_name_H-M   'P 1'
#
loop_
_entity.id
_entity.type
_entity.pdbx_description
1 polymer ?
#
loop_
_entity_poly.entity_id
_entity_poly.type
_entity_poly.pdbx_seq_one_letter_code
_entity_poly.pdbx_strand_id
1 'polypeptide(L)'
;MDAIGRRVVLPPGAQPLDRYARFYANGPGGEVTGVYVGLPPPEWPHGTRRWVRSIDDLPMIDHGGCSVIGLVYDPAKRTPRAVGCNGPPPPDAATERGG
;
A
#
# COMPACT_ATOMS: atom_id res chain seq x y z
N MET A 1 2.64 8.32 13.72
CA MET A 1 2.90 7.64 12.43
C MET A 1 2.70 6.12 12.52
N ASP A 2 2.64 5.52 13.72
CA ASP A 2 2.38 4.10 14.00
C ASP A 2 1.00 3.52 13.63
N ALA A 3 0.00 4.35 13.31
CA ALA A 3 -1.40 3.93 13.27
C ALA A 3 -1.97 3.67 11.86
N ILE A 4 -1.18 3.83 10.80
CA ILE A 4 -1.68 3.70 9.42
C ILE A 4 -2.26 2.30 9.20
N GLY A 5 -1.50 1.25 9.53
CA GLY A 5 -1.95 -0.13 9.35
C GLY A 5 -3.22 -0.51 10.14
N ARG A 6 -3.58 0.21 11.20
CA ARG A 6 -4.81 -0.06 11.97
C ARG A 6 -6.06 0.55 11.33
N ARG A 7 -5.88 1.46 10.37
CA ARG A 7 -6.95 2.19 9.68
C ARG A 7 -7.08 1.81 8.21
N VAL A 8 -6.14 1.02 7.70
CA VAL A 8 -6.18 0.51 6.34
C VAL A 8 -7.10 -0.69 6.31
N VAL A 9 -8.16 -0.60 5.51
CA VAL A 9 -8.95 -1.75 5.08
C VAL A 9 -8.29 -2.29 3.82
N LEU A 10 -7.89 -3.56 3.85
CA LEU A 10 -7.21 -4.19 2.71
C LEU A 10 -8.23 -4.56 1.63
N PRO A 11 -7.87 -4.45 0.34
CA PRO A 11 -8.76 -4.80 -0.76
C PRO A 11 -9.06 -6.31 -0.77
N PRO A 12 -10.19 -6.74 -1.35
CA PRO A 12 -10.49 -8.15 -1.56
C PRO A 12 -9.33 -8.86 -2.29
N GLY A 13 -9.00 -10.08 -1.84
CA GLY A 13 -7.88 -10.85 -2.39
C GLY A 13 -6.51 -10.52 -1.78
N ALA A 14 -6.41 -9.51 -0.92
CA ALA A 14 -5.23 -9.29 -0.10
C ALA A 14 -5.11 -10.31 1.04
N GLN A 15 -3.87 -10.62 1.40
CA GLN A 15 -3.55 -11.39 2.60
C GLN A 15 -3.69 -10.51 3.86
N PRO A 16 -3.63 -11.09 5.07
CA PRO A 16 -3.55 -10.30 6.30
C PRO A 16 -2.33 -9.37 6.31
N LEU A 17 -2.43 -8.21 6.98
CA LEU A 17 -1.42 -7.16 6.92
C LEU A 17 -0.02 -7.60 7.39
N ASP A 18 0.04 -8.55 8.32
CA ASP A 18 1.29 -9.13 8.85
C ASP A 18 2.04 -9.99 7.84
N ARG A 19 1.40 -10.42 6.74
CA ARG A 19 2.04 -11.11 5.62
C ARG A 19 2.78 -10.17 4.67
N TYR A 20 2.71 -8.86 4.91
CA TYR A 20 3.40 -7.87 4.08
C TYR A 20 4.57 -7.23 4.82
N ALA A 21 5.67 -7.03 4.09
CA ALA A 21 6.66 -6.00 4.42
C ALA A 21 6.13 -4.65 3.93
N ARG A 22 6.11 -3.63 4.80
CA ARG A 22 5.41 -2.37 4.53
C ARG A 22 6.38 -1.21 4.45
N PHE A 23 6.37 -0.49 3.34
CA PHE A 23 7.21 0.67 3.08
C PHE A 23 6.36 1.92 3.05
N TYR A 24 6.90 3.03 3.56
CA TYR A 24 6.24 4.32 3.63
C TYR A 24 7.20 5.42 3.22
N ALA A 25 6.70 6.42 2.51
CA ALA A 25 7.41 7.64 2.17
C ALA A 25 6.50 8.85 2.37
N ASN A 26 7.08 9.99 2.70
CA ASN A 26 6.32 11.25 2.64
C ASN A 26 6.18 11.67 1.17
N GLY A 27 4.96 11.97 0.77
CA GLY A 27 4.68 12.51 -0.54
C GLY A 27 4.80 14.03 -0.60
N PRO A 28 4.99 14.59 -1.81
CA PRO A 28 5.23 16.01 -2.00
C PRO A 28 4.04 16.89 -1.58
N GLY A 29 2.82 16.35 -1.55
CA GLY A 29 1.62 17.05 -1.09
C GLY A 29 1.32 16.93 0.40
N GLY A 30 2.24 16.34 1.19
CA GLY A 30 2.06 16.10 2.61
C GLY A 30 1.25 14.84 2.94
N GLU A 31 0.85 14.05 1.95
CA GLU A 31 0.36 12.68 2.11
C GLU A 31 1.48 11.71 2.48
N VAL A 32 1.11 10.49 2.90
CA VAL A 32 2.02 9.37 3.04
C VAL A 32 1.70 8.35 1.96
N THR A 33 2.68 8.03 1.12
CA THR A 33 2.59 6.95 0.14
C THR A 33 3.15 5.68 0.77
N GLY A 34 2.48 4.55 0.58
CA GLY A 34 2.93 3.25 1.07
C GLY A 34 2.86 2.16 0.01
N VAL A 35 3.78 1.21 0.12
CA VAL A 35 3.81 -0.01 -0.68
C VAL A 35 3.93 -1.21 0.24
N TYR A 36 3.00 -2.15 0.16
CA TYR A 36 3.01 -3.39 0.95
C TYR A 36 3.40 -4.55 0.04
N VAL A 37 4.46 -5.28 0.37
CA VAL A 37 5.02 -6.36 -0.43
C VAL A 37 4.83 -7.69 0.31
N GLY A 38 4.03 -8.58 -0.28
CA GLY A 38 3.62 -9.87 0.30
C GLY A 38 4.50 -11.05 -0.13
N LEU A 39 5.33 -10.87 -1.15
CA LEU A 39 6.41 -11.78 -1.54
C LEU A 39 7.76 -11.03 -1.54
N PRO A 40 8.18 -10.48 -0.39
CA PRO A 40 9.41 -9.72 -0.32
C PRO A 40 10.64 -10.65 -0.30
N PRO A 41 11.83 -10.13 -0.67
CA PRO A 41 13.08 -10.85 -0.51
C PRO A 41 13.43 -11.02 0.99
N PRO A 42 14.34 -11.95 1.35
CA PRO A 42 14.62 -12.29 2.75
C PRO A 42 15.04 -11.10 3.65
N GLU A 43 15.68 -10.09 3.07
CA GLU A 43 16.07 -8.86 3.76
C GLU A 43 14.88 -7.99 4.20
N TRP A 44 13.67 -8.29 3.75
CA TRP A 44 12.43 -7.55 4.00
C TRP A 44 11.41 -8.47 4.71
N PRO A 45 11.61 -8.82 5.98
CA PRO A 45 10.74 -9.76 6.66
C PRO A 45 9.29 -9.28 6.71
N HIS A 46 8.36 -10.23 6.59
CA HIS A 46 6.94 -9.99 6.81
C HIS A 46 6.68 -9.32 8.17
N GLY A 47 5.61 -8.54 8.24
CA GLY A 47 5.21 -7.85 9.46
C GLY A 47 6.07 -6.63 9.78
N THR A 48 7.16 -6.38 9.04
CA THR A 48 8.00 -5.21 9.24
C THR A 48 7.41 -3.95 8.60
N ARG A 49 7.87 -2.81 9.09
CA ARG A 49 7.54 -1.49 8.56
C ARG A 49 8.80 -0.67 8.41
N ARG A 50 8.91 0.07 7.32
CA ARG A 50 10.09 0.86 6.98
C ARG A 50 9.65 2.20 6.41
N TRP A 51 10.34 3.25 6.83
CA TRP A 51 10.22 4.57 6.22
C TRP A 51 11.43 4.76 5.32
N VAL A 52 11.18 5.06 4.05
CA VAL A 52 12.22 5.40 3.07
C VAL A 52 12.31 6.91 2.92
N ARG A 53 13.34 7.42 2.23
CA ARG A 53 13.62 8.87 2.21
C ARG A 53 12.67 9.61 1.28
N SER A 54 12.43 9.07 0.08
CA SER A 54 11.47 9.62 -0.88
C SER A 54 10.56 8.55 -1.47
N ILE A 55 9.54 8.97 -2.23
CA ILE A 55 8.69 8.06 -2.99
C ILE A 55 9.51 7.21 -3.97
N ASP A 56 10.60 7.76 -4.52
CA ASP A 56 11.46 7.07 -5.50
C ASP A 56 12.19 5.86 -4.89
N ASP A 57 12.35 5.83 -3.57
CA ASP A 57 12.94 4.71 -2.83
C ASP A 57 11.91 3.61 -2.50
N LEU A 58 10.63 3.79 -2.82
CA LEU A 58 9.62 2.77 -2.59
C LEU A 58 9.82 1.60 -3.56
N PRO A 59 9.60 0.35 -3.11
CA PRO A 59 9.66 -0.80 -4.00
C PRO A 59 8.68 -0.65 -5.17
N MET A 60 9.20 -0.60 -6.39
CA MET A 60 8.40 -0.64 -7.61
C MET A 60 8.35 -2.09 -8.09
N ILE A 61 7.16 -2.69 -8.07
CA ILE A 61 6.96 -4.10 -8.45
C ILE A 61 5.75 -4.16 -9.38
N ASP A 62 6.00 -4.41 -10.66
CA ASP A 62 4.94 -4.57 -11.65
C ASP A 62 4.24 -5.93 -11.54
N HIS A 63 2.95 -5.96 -11.88
CA HIS A 63 2.14 -7.19 -11.98
C HIS A 63 2.07 -8.05 -10.69
N GLY A 64 2.17 -7.44 -9.52
CA GLY A 64 2.05 -8.14 -8.24
C GLY A 64 0.63 -8.59 -7.89
N GLY A 65 -0.41 -8.03 -8.52
CA GLY A 65 -1.79 -8.21 -8.06
C GLY A 65 -1.90 -7.80 -6.59
N CYS A 66 -2.64 -8.54 -5.77
CA CYS A 66 -2.76 -8.23 -4.34
C CYS A 66 -1.57 -8.70 -3.50
N SER A 67 -0.53 -9.29 -4.11
CA SER A 67 0.76 -9.50 -3.43
C SER A 67 1.56 -8.19 -3.31
N VAL A 68 1.14 -7.13 -4.00
CA VAL A 68 1.69 -5.78 -3.86
C VAL A 68 0.53 -4.80 -3.70
N ILE A 69 0.48 -4.04 -2.62
CA ILE A 69 -0.62 -3.08 -2.36
C ILE A 69 -0.05 -1.66 -2.34
N GLY A 70 -0.64 -0.79 -3.15
CA GLY A 70 -0.43 0.65 -3.09
C GLY A 70 -1.37 1.30 -2.07
N LEU A 71 -0.84 2.26 -1.32
CA LEU A 71 -1.55 3.04 -0.31
C LEU A 71 -1.24 4.52 -0.47
N VAL A 72 -2.27 5.37 -0.40
CA VAL A 72 -2.12 6.81 -0.17
C VAL A 72 -2.90 7.16 1.09
N TYR A 73 -2.24 7.79 2.06
CA TYR A 73 -2.81 8.13 3.36
C TYR A 73 -2.73 9.62 3.64
N ASP A 74 -3.82 10.20 4.13
CA ASP A 74 -3.88 11.59 4.57
C ASP A 74 -3.55 11.67 6.07
N PRO A 75 -2.39 12.20 6.47
CA PRO A 75 -2.04 12.29 7.89
C PRO A 75 -2.86 13.33 8.65
N ALA A 76 -3.35 14.38 7.99
CA ALA A 76 -4.15 15.43 8.61
C ALA A 76 -5.55 14.89 8.97
N LYS A 77 -6.19 14.18 8.03
CA LYS A 77 -7.51 13.56 8.24
C LYS A 77 -7.44 12.19 8.91
N ARG A 78 -6.24 11.63 9.02
CA ARG A 78 -5.95 10.30 9.58
C ARG A 78 -6.73 9.19 8.87
N THR A 79 -6.86 9.26 7.55
CA THR A 79 -7.65 8.31 6.75
C THR A 79 -6.90 7.89 5.49
N PRO A 80 -6.98 6.63 5.04
CA PRO A 80 -6.53 6.24 3.71
C PRO A 80 -7.37 6.96 2.64
N ARG A 81 -6.70 7.60 1.69
CA ARG A 81 -7.33 8.17 0.48
C ARG A 81 -7.46 7.14 -0.63
N ALA A 82 -6.50 6.21 -0.73
CA ALA A 82 -6.52 5.13 -1.70
C ALA A 82 -5.82 3.90 -1.14
N VAL A 83 -6.37 2.72 -1.39
CA VAL A 83 -5.76 1.41 -1.10
C VAL A 83 -6.11 0.49 -2.27
N GLY A 84 -5.12 -0.14 -2.91
CA GLY A 84 -5.40 -0.98 -4.07
C GLY A 84 -4.28 -1.96 -4.40
N CYS A 85 -4.64 -3.05 -5.07
CA CYS A 85 -3.68 -4.05 -5.54
C CYS A 85 -2.90 -3.49 -6.75
N ASN A 86 -1.60 -3.76 -6.82
CA ASN A 86 -0.75 -3.34 -7.92
C ASN A 86 -0.85 -4.36 -9.07
N GLY A 87 -1.94 -4.26 -9.81
CA GLY A 87 -2.27 -5.06 -10.97
C GLY A 87 -3.50 -4.47 -11.66
N PRO A 88 -3.89 -4.99 -12.83
CA PRO A 88 -5.16 -4.58 -13.42
C PRO A 88 -6.28 -4.84 -12.39
N PRO A 89 -7.29 -3.96 -12.31
CA PRO A 89 -8.47 -4.25 -11.49
C PRO A 89 -9.01 -5.63 -11.90
N PRO A 90 -9.53 -6.44 -10.96
CA PRO A 90 -10.26 -7.65 -11.35
C PRO A 90 -11.35 -7.25 -12.36
N PRO A 91 -11.71 -8.11 -13.32
CA PRO A 91 -12.65 -7.76 -14.40
C PRO A 91 -13.99 -7.21 -13.87
N ASP A 92 -14.34 -7.51 -12.62
CA ASP A 92 -15.57 -7.06 -11.94
C ASP A 92 -15.44 -5.74 -11.16
N ALA A 93 -14.25 -5.13 -11.07
CA ALA A 93 -14.03 -3.84 -10.38
C ALA A 93 -14.10 -2.62 -11.33
N ALA A 94 -14.55 -2.81 -12.57
CA ALA A 94 -14.70 -1.76 -13.58
C ALA A 94 -16.01 -0.96 -13.47
N THR A 95 -16.78 -1.10 -12.39
CA THR A 95 -17.93 -0.25 -12.11
C THR A 95 -17.66 0.50 -10.82
N GLU A 96 -17.30 1.78 -10.94
CA GLU A 96 -17.72 2.93 -10.13
C GLU A 96 -16.82 4.14 -10.50
N ARG A 97 -16.92 4.61 -11.74
CA ARG A 97 -16.57 5.99 -12.12
C ARG A 97 -17.55 6.48 -13.17
N GLY A 98 -18.42 7.41 -12.78
CA GLY A 98 -19.26 8.17 -13.71
C GLY A 98 -20.59 8.54 -13.07
N GLY A 99 -20.58 9.59 -12.26
CA GLY A 99 -21.76 10.44 -12.05
C GLY A 99 -21.80 11.52 -13.11
#